data_AF-A0A4Y7IXB8-F1
#
_entry.id   AF-A0A4Y7IXB8-F1
#
_cell.length_a   1.000
_cell.length_b   1.000
_cell.length_c   1.000
_cell.angle_alpha   90.00
_cell.angle_beta   90.00
_cell.angle_gamma   90.00
#
_symmetry.space_group_name_H-M   'P 1'
#
loop_
_entity.id
_entity.type
_entity.pdbx_description
1 polymer ?
#
loop_
_entity_poly.entity_id
_entity_poly.type
_entity_poly.pdbx_seq_one_letter_code
_entity_poly.pdbx_strand_id
1 'polypeptide(L)' 'MATVIGLCLRVKLMRYFPPHYKLDIKVTPGSHANEESVNKQLNDKERVAAALENPNLRQLVDECIYSNEL' A
#
# COMPACT_ATOMS: atom_id res chain seq x y z
N MET A 1 -5.09 2.14 -9.87
CA MET A 1 -4.41 0.84 -9.67
C MET A 1 -3.14 0.96 -8.86
N ALA A 2 -2.23 1.89 -9.18
CA ALA A 2 -0.97 2.08 -8.42
C ALA A 2 -1.18 2.25 -6.89
N THR A 3 -2.27 2.90 -6.48
CA THR A 3 -2.66 3.06 -5.07
C THR A 3 -2.98 1.74 -4.36
N VAL A 4 -3.68 0.83 -5.03
CA VAL A 4 -4.03 -0.50 -4.48
C VAL A 4 -2.78 -1.36 -4.34
N ILE A 5 -1.92 -1.37 -5.36
CA ILE A 5 -0.64 -2.09 -5.35
C ILE A 5 0.24 -1.58 -4.21
N GLY A 6 0.36 -0.25 -4.07
CA GLY A 6 1.13 0.35 -2.99
C GLY A 6 0.55 0.08 -1.59
N LEU A 7 -0.77 0.02 -1.46
CA LEU A 7 -1.44 -0.37 -0.21
C LEU A 7 -1.13 -1.82 0.17
N CYS A 8 -1.19 -2.75 -0.80
CA CYS A 8 -0.82 -4.15 -0.59
C CYS A 8 0.63 -4.28 -0.13
N LEU A 9 1.55 -3.56 -0.80
CA LEU A 9 2.96 -3.55 -0.43
C LEU A 9 3.15 -3.02 1.01
N ARG A 10 2.47 -1.93 1.37
CA ARG A 10 2.57 -1.34 2.70
C ARG A 10 2.07 -2.28 3.79
N VAL A 11 0.91 -2.92 3.58
CA VAL A 11 0.36 -3.89 4.52
C VAL A 11 1.27 -5.10 4.66
N LYS A 12 1.79 -5.64 3.55
CA LYS A 12 2.73 -6.77 3.58
C LYS A 12 3.99 -6.39 4.35
N LEU A 13 4.63 -5.25 4.04
CA LEU A 13 5.81 -4.82 4.78
C LEU A 13 5.50 -4.58 6.26
N MET A 14 4.36 -3.98 6.60
CA MET A 14 3.96 -3.74 8.00
C MET A 14 3.69 -5.04 8.78
N ARG A 15 3.23 -6.11 8.13
CA ARG A 15 3.00 -7.42 8.77
C ARG A 15 4.30 -8.20 9.03
N TYR A 16 5.31 -8.03 8.16
CA TYR A 16 6.55 -8.81 8.21
C TYR A 16 7.72 -8.07 8.87
N PHE A 17 7.71 -6.73 8.87
CA PHE A 17 8.73 -5.92 9.54
C PHE A 17 8.27 -5.45 10.92
N PRO A 18 9.17 -5.41 11.91
CA PRO A 18 8.89 -4.80 13.21
C PRO A 18 8.50 -3.31 13.10
N PRO A 19 7.71 -2.78 14.06
CA PRO A 19 7.15 -1.41 14.00
C PRO A 19 8.19 -0.28 14.11
N HIS A 20 9.45 -0.58 14.43
CA HIS A 20 10.52 0.41 14.49
C HIS A 20 11.06 0.79 13.10
N TYR A 21 10.74 0.04 12.05
CA TYR A 21 11.11 0.38 10.68
C TYR A 21 10.17 1.43 10.09
N LYS A 22 10.75 2.45 9.43
CA LYS A 22 10.01 3.44 8.66
C LYS A 22 9.86 2.95 7.22
N LEU A 23 8.62 2.84 6.76
CA LEU A 23 8.31 2.46 5.38
C LEU A 23 8.06 3.71 4.53
N ASP A 24 8.88 3.89 3.51
CA ASP A 24 8.74 4.90 2.46
C ASP A 24 8.52 4.19 1.13
N ILE A 25 7.34 4.36 0.54
CA ILE A 25 6.96 3.71 -0.73
C ILE A 25 6.80 4.80 -1.77
N LYS A 26 7.57 4.68 -2.86
CA LYS A 26 7.52 5.60 -3.99
C LYS A 26 7.38 4.83 -5.28
N VAL A 27 6.57 5.36 -6.17
CA VAL A 27 6.50 4.94 -7.56
C VAL A 27 7.80 5.36 -8.25
N THR A 28 8.24 4.59 -9.25
CA THR A 28 9.46 4.91 -10.01
C THR A 28 9.32 6.27 -10.72
N PRO A 29 10.33 7.14 -10.66
CA PRO A 29 10.26 8.46 -11.28
C PRO A 29 9.88 8.40 -12.76
N GLY A 30 8.87 9.18 -13.15
CA GLY A 30 8.41 9.29 -14.55
C GLY A 30 7.58 8.09 -15.06
N SER A 31 7.30 7.11 -14.21
CA SER A 31 6.53 5.91 -14.61
C SER A 31 5.01 6.07 -14.46
N HIS A 32 4.54 7.14 -13.79
CA HIS A 32 3.12 7.36 -13.53
C HIS A 32 2.75 8.84 -13.66
N ALA A 33 1.68 9.14 -14.40
CA ALA A 33 1.25 10.52 -14.68
C ALA A 33 0.99 11.36 -13.42
N ASN A 34 0.52 10.73 -12.33
CA ASN A 34 0.19 11.38 -11.06
C ASN A 34 1.11 10.91 -9.92
N GLU A 35 2.39 10.66 -10.22
CA GLU A 35 3.38 10.12 -9.28
C GLU A 35 3.36 10.81 -7.92
N GLU A 36 3.46 12.15 -7.88
CA GLU A 36 3.53 12.90 -6.62
C GLU A 36 2.28 12.69 -5.75
N SER A 37 1.09 12.70 -6.37
CA SER A 37 -0.17 12.44 -5.67
C SER A 37 -0.21 11.03 -5.12
N VAL A 38 0.21 10.02 -5.91
CA VAL A 38 0.24 8.63 -5.45
C VAL A 38 1.24 8.45 -4.31
N ASN A 39 2.45 8.99 -4.43
CA ASN A 39 3.48 8.92 -3.39
C ASN A 39 3.01 9.58 -2.09
N LYS A 40 2.33 10.73 -2.17
CA LYS A 40 1.74 11.38 -1.01
C LYS A 40 0.68 10.51 -0.34
N GLN A 41 -0.19 9.87 -1.12
CA GLN A 41 -1.24 8.98 -0.61
C GLN A 41 -0.67 7.72 0.07
N LEU A 42 0.36 7.12 -0.51
CA LEU A 42 0.97 5.89 0.01
C LEU A 42 1.77 6.09 1.30
N ASN A 43 2.27 7.31 1.53
CA ASN A 43 3.07 7.65 2.71
C ASN A 43 2.27 8.32 3.83
N ASP A 44 1.02 8.72 3.56
CA ASP A 44 0.08 9.20 4.56
C ASP A 44 -0.45 8.05 5.42
N LYS A 45 -0.02 8.01 6.69
CA LYS A 45 -0.37 6.93 7.63
C LYS A 45 -1.85 6.91 7.99
N GLU A 46 -2.47 8.08 8.15
CA GLU A 46 -3.88 8.18 8.53
C GLU A 46 -4.76 7.73 7.37
N ARG A 47 -4.40 8.12 6.15
CA ARG A 47 -5.10 7.67 4.94
C ARG A 47 -4.97 6.17 4.73
N VAL A 48 -3.78 5.60 4.94
CA VAL A 48 -3.57 4.15 4.85
C VAL A 48 -4.40 3.41 5.91
N ALA A 49 -4.44 3.91 7.14
CA ALA A 49 -5.27 3.32 8.19
C ALA A 49 -6.77 3.36 7.81
N ALA A 50 -7.27 4.52 7.39
CA ALA A 50 -8.67 4.68 6.95
C ALA A 50 -9.02 3.76 5.75
N ALA A 51 -8.08 3.52 4.84
CA ALA A 51 -8.29 2.58 3.73
C ALA A 51 -8.43 1.12 4.21
N LEU A 52 -7.76 0.73 5.30
CA LEU A 52 -7.83 -0.62 5.85
C LEU A 52 -9.04 -0.87 6.74
N GLU A 53 -9.68 0.19 7.23
CA GLU A 53 -10.99 0.11 7.91
C GLU A 53 -12.15 -0.11 6.93
N ASN A 54 -11.95 0.15 5.63
CA ASN A 54 -12.97 -0.11 4.61
C ASN A 54 -12.99 -1.62 4.26
N PRO A 55 -14.10 -2.35 4.53
CA PRO A 55 -14.17 -3.80 4.32
C PRO A 55 -13.86 -4.23 2.89
N ASN A 56 -14.30 -3.46 1.89
CA ASN A 56 -14.10 -3.79 0.48
C ASN A 56 -12.62 -3.69 0.09
N LEU A 57 -11.93 -2.63 0.54
CA LEU A 57 -10.50 -2.46 0.28
C LEU A 57 -9.68 -3.47 1.07
N ARG A 58 -10.08 -3.76 2.31
CA ARG A 58 -9.41 -4.73 3.16
C ARG A 58 -9.45 -6.13 2.54
N GLN A 59 -10.63 -6.57 2.10
CA GLN A 59 -10.79 -7.86 1.44
C GLN A 59 -9.92 -7.94 0.17
N LEU A 60 -9.98 -6.93 -0.68
CA LEU A 60 -9.19 -6.89 -1.92
C LEU A 60 -7.67 -6.93 -1.64
N VAL A 61 -7.21 -6.20 -0.63
CA VAL A 61 -5.80 -6.22 -0.23
C VAL A 61 -5.39 -7.59 0.31
N ASP A 62 -6.23 -8.20 1.15
CA ASP A 62 -5.96 -9.54 1.68
C ASP A 62 -5.93 -10.58 0.55
N GLU A 63 -6.88 -10.56 -0.39
CA GLU A 63 -6.86 -11.41 -1.59
C GLU A 63 -5.57 -11.22 -2.40
N CYS A 64 -5.14 -9.97 -2.63
CA CYS A 64 -3.88 -9.70 -3.35
C CYS A 64 -2.64 -10.21 -2.59
N ILE A 65 -2.59 -10.10 -1.26
CA ILE A 65 -1.41 -10.51 -0.46
C ILE A 65 -1.35 -12.03 -0.27
N TYR A 66 -2.51 -12.69 -0.18
CA TYR A 66 -2.65 -14.14 0.05
C TYR A 66 -2.85 -14.94 -1.23
N SER A 67 -2.90 -14.31 -2.41
CA SER A 67 -2.83 -14.99 -3.70
C SER A 67 -1.49 -15.75 -3.82
N ASN A 68 -1.45 -16.96 -3.29
CA ASN A 68 -0.45 -17.98 -3.60
C ASN A 68 -0.86 -18.61 -4.93
N GLU A 69 -0.70 -17.89 -6.04
CA GLU A 69 -0.45 -18.56 -7.30
C GLU A 69 1.04 -18.88 -7.35
N LEU A 70 1.31 -20.18 -7.19
CA LEU A 70 2.57 -20.84 -7.48
C LEU A 70 2.35 -21.68 -8.75
#